data_AF-A0A9Q5CHB4-F1
#
_entry.id   AF-A0A9Q5CHB4-F1
#
_cell.length_a   1.000
_cell.length_b   1.000
_cell.length_c   1.000
_cell.angle_alpha   90.00
_cell.angle_beta   90.00
_cell.angle_gamma   90.00
#
_symmetry.space_group_name_H-M   'P 1'
#
loop_
_entity.id
_entity.type
_entity.pdbx_description
1 polymer ?
#
loop_
_entity_poly.entity_id
_entity_poly.type
_entity_poly.pdbx_seq_one_letter_code
_entity_poly.pdbx_strand_id
1 'polypeptide(L)'
;MENVAIMIRALTPQIQRCVDMEFAKLSGEPEPGTALDQVNLKNGDKVIYEYLEFGENGLAFDHLTYMIEESGITLSPHTLDAISKISDLMA
;
A
#
# COMPACT_ATOMS: atom_id res chain seq x y z
N MET A 1 -13.63 -13.92 1.45
CA MET A 1 -13.54 -12.48 1.12
C MET A 1 -13.39 -11.61 2.36
N GLU A 2 -14.22 -11.77 3.40
CA GLU A 2 -14.08 -10.99 4.67
C GLU A 2 -12.68 -11.10 5.30
N ASN A 3 -12.07 -12.30 5.26
CA ASN A 3 -10.69 -12.50 5.72
C ASN A 3 -9.65 -11.69 4.92
N VAL A 4 -9.86 -11.48 3.62
CA VAL A 4 -8.93 -10.73 2.76
C VAL A 4 -8.98 -9.23 3.12
N ALA A 5 -10.19 -8.67 3.28
CA ALA A 5 -10.38 -7.29 3.69
C ALA A 5 -9.69 -7.00 5.04
N ILE A 6 -9.80 -7.92 6.00
CA ILE A 6 -9.13 -7.81 7.32
C ILE A 6 -7.61 -7.81 7.17
N MET A 7 -7.06 -8.70 6.33
CA MET A 7 -5.62 -8.79 6.10
C MET A 7 -5.07 -7.54 5.40
N ILE A 8 -5.75 -7.05 4.35
CA ILE A 8 -5.38 -5.80 3.67
C ILE A 8 -5.40 -4.65 4.70
N ARG A 9 -6.50 -4.47 5.43
CA ARG A 9 -6.65 -3.42 6.45
C ARG A 9 -5.57 -3.49 7.52
N ALA A 10 -5.15 -4.69 7.92
CA ALA A 10 -4.10 -4.87 8.92
C ALA A 10 -2.71 -4.46 8.42
N LEU A 11 -2.41 -4.66 7.13
CA LEU A 11 -1.13 -4.31 6.52
C LEU A 11 -1.04 -2.83 6.14
N THR A 12 -2.16 -2.21 5.73
CA THR A 12 -2.20 -0.83 5.23
C THR A 12 -1.43 0.18 6.10
N PRO A 13 -1.59 0.24 7.44
CA PRO A 13 -0.84 1.20 8.26
C PRO A 13 0.68 0.97 8.25
N GLN A 14 1.11 -0.29 8.15
CA GLN A 14 2.54 -0.61 8.08
C GLN A 14 3.12 -0.15 6.74
N ILE A 15 2.43 -0.43 5.64
CA ILE A 15 2.86 -0.03 4.30
C ILE A 15 2.90 1.50 4.19
N GLN A 16 1.85 2.20 4.63
CA GLN A 16 1.84 3.67 4.61
C GLN A 16 2.99 4.25 5.43
N ARG A 17 3.30 3.71 6.61
CA ARG A 17 4.47 4.18 7.39
C ARG A 17 5.79 4.01 6.65
N CYS A 18 5.97 2.92 5.91
CA CYS A 18 7.16 2.73 5.09
C CYS A 18 7.23 3.76 3.97
N VAL A 19 6.11 4.03 3.28
CA VAL A 19 6.02 5.08 2.26
C VAL A 19 6.34 6.45 2.86
N ASP A 20 5.75 6.78 4.00
CA ASP A 20 5.98 8.05 4.70
C ASP A 20 7.45 8.24 5.10
N MET A 21 8.15 7.15 5.43
CA MET A 21 9.59 7.20 5.69
C MET A 21 10.40 7.53 4.43
N GLU A 22 9.96 7.10 3.24
CA GLU A 22 10.61 7.51 1.98
C GLU A 22 10.35 9.00 1.69
N PHE A 23 9.11 9.48 1.89
CA PHE A 23 8.80 10.91 1.79
C PHE A 23 9.62 11.75 2.80
N ALA A 24 9.84 11.26 4.02
CA ALA A 24 10.59 11.96 5.04
C ALA A 24 12.10 12.12 4.71
N LYS A 25 12.64 11.35 3.75
CA LYS A 25 14.01 11.53 3.27
C LYS A 25 14.15 12.73 2.33
N LEU A 26 13.04 13.25 1.82
CA LEU A 26 13.03 14.41 0.94
C LEU A 26 13.19 15.70 1.75
N SER A 27 13.86 16.69 1.16
CA SER A 27 13.98 18.04 1.75
C SER A 27 12.80 18.96 1.39
N GLY A 28 11.67 18.39 0.93
CA GLY A 28 10.52 19.10 0.39
C GLY A 28 9.54 18.14 -0.30
N GLU A 29 8.75 18.67 -1.24
CA GLU A 29 7.91 17.82 -2.09
C GLU A 29 8.78 17.01 -3.09
N PRO A 30 8.29 15.85 -3.56
CA PRO A 30 8.97 15.07 -4.60
C PRO A 30 9.27 15.91 -5.84
N GLU A 31 10.43 15.66 -6.45
CA GLU A 31 10.73 16.25 -7.76
C GLU A 31 9.79 15.67 -8.83
N PRO A 32 9.32 16.47 -9.80
CA PRO A 32 8.41 15.99 -10.83
C PRO A 32 8.96 14.79 -11.60
N GLY A 33 8.13 13.77 -11.80
CA GLY A 33 8.49 12.54 -12.51
C GLY A 33 9.34 11.55 -11.71
N THR A 34 9.56 11.79 -10.41
CA THR A 34 10.18 10.79 -9.52
C THR A 34 9.19 9.73 -9.05
N ALA A 35 9.72 8.63 -8.50
CA ALA A 35 8.95 7.54 -7.92
C ALA A 35 7.96 7.99 -6.82
N LEU A 36 8.30 9.07 -6.09
CA LEU A 36 7.41 9.62 -5.06
C LEU A 36 6.46 10.70 -5.60
N ASP A 37 6.61 11.14 -6.85
CA ASP A 37 5.68 12.03 -7.56
C ASP A 37 4.52 11.23 -8.20
N GLN A 38 3.99 10.25 -7.47
CA GLN A 38 2.85 9.46 -7.93
C GLN A 38 1.61 9.80 -7.11
N VAL A 39 0.49 9.93 -7.81
CA VAL A 39 -0.79 10.31 -7.22
C VAL A 39 -1.21 9.25 -6.18
N ASN A 40 -1.72 9.66 -5.04
CA ASN A 40 -2.22 8.74 -4.00
C ASN A 40 -1.17 7.80 -3.37
N LEU A 41 0.14 8.08 -3.49
CA LEU A 41 1.15 7.47 -2.61
C LEU A 41 1.13 8.09 -1.21
N LYS A 42 1.12 9.43 -1.15
CA LYS A 42 1.00 10.18 0.10
C LYS A 42 -0.44 10.08 0.60
N ASN A 43 -0.65 9.46 1.77
CA ASN A 43 -1.98 9.08 2.29
C ASN A 43 -2.74 8.06 1.41
N GLY A 44 -2.03 7.13 0.77
CA GLY A 44 -2.64 6.04 0.00
C GLY A 44 -3.49 5.09 0.85
N ASP A 45 -3.25 5.03 2.16
CA ASP A 45 -4.09 4.30 3.11
C ASP A 45 -5.57 4.71 3.06
N LYS A 46 -5.88 5.99 2.86
CA LYS A 46 -7.26 6.49 2.74
C LYS A 46 -7.98 5.88 1.53
N VAL A 47 -7.27 5.78 0.40
CA VAL A 47 -7.81 5.19 -0.83
C VAL A 47 -8.10 3.71 -0.62
N ILE A 48 -7.19 2.98 0.04
CA ILE A 48 -7.40 1.57 0.38
C ILE A 48 -8.61 1.40 1.31
N TYR A 49 -8.75 2.23 2.34
CA TYR A 49 -9.88 2.12 3.25
C TYR A 49 -11.21 2.42 2.57
N GLU A 50 -11.26 3.38 1.65
CA GLU A 50 -12.44 3.67 0.84
C GLU A 50 -12.85 2.43 0.00
N TYR A 51 -11.91 1.82 -0.71
CA TYR A 51 -12.20 0.58 -1.45
C TYR A 51 -12.72 -0.54 -0.54
N LEU A 52 -12.12 -0.72 0.64
CA LEU A 52 -12.58 -1.71 1.61
C LEU A 52 -13.99 -1.42 2.14
N GLU A 53 -14.37 -0.15 2.31
CA GLU A 53 -15.71 0.26 2.75
C GLU A 53 -16.80 -0.11 1.74
N PHE A 54 -16.47 -0.09 0.44
CA PHE A 54 -17.39 -0.52 -0.63
C PHE A 54 -17.26 -2.01 -0.99
N GLY A 55 -16.42 -2.77 -0.28
CA GLY A 55 -16.20 -4.20 -0.53
C GLY A 55 -15.34 -4.49 -1.77
N GLU A 56 -14.66 -3.48 -2.31
CA GLU A 56 -13.81 -3.55 -3.49
C GLU A 56 -12.41 -4.07 -3.13
N ASN A 57 -12.35 -5.29 -2.57
CA ASN A 57 -11.11 -5.90 -2.09
C ASN A 57 -10.02 -6.02 -3.17
N GLY A 58 -10.43 -6.21 -4.43
CA GLY A 58 -9.55 -6.19 -5.62
C GLY A 58 -8.78 -4.88 -5.71
N LEU A 59 -9.52 -3.76 -5.81
CA LEU A 59 -8.95 -2.42 -5.92
C LEU A 59 -8.16 -2.02 -4.67
N ALA A 60 -8.61 -2.45 -3.49
CA ALA A 60 -7.88 -2.25 -2.25
C ALA A 60 -6.50 -2.94 -2.27
N PHE A 61 -6.43 -4.17 -2.79
CA PHE A 61 -5.17 -4.89 -2.92
C PHE A 61 -4.28 -4.31 -4.03
N ASP A 62 -4.87 -3.96 -5.17
CA ASP A 62 -4.15 -3.31 -6.28
C ASP A 62 -3.52 -1.98 -5.84
N HIS A 63 -4.23 -1.19 -5.01
CA HIS A 63 -3.66 0.06 -4.47
C HIS A 63 -2.56 -0.20 -3.43
N LEU A 64 -2.69 -1.27 -2.62
CA LEU A 64 -1.64 -1.68 -1.69
C LEU A 64 -0.36 -2.10 -2.42
N THR A 65 -0.47 -2.88 -3.50
CA THR A 65 0.69 -3.30 -4.32
C THR A 65 1.29 -2.13 -5.08
N TYR A 66 0.46 -1.27 -5.67
CA TYR A 66 0.87 0.01 -6.26
C TYR A 66 1.74 0.83 -5.29
N MET A 67 1.32 0.98 -4.04
CA MET A 67 2.10 1.71 -3.03
C MET A 67 3.48 1.08 -2.79
N ILE A 68 3.58 -0.24 -2.84
CA ILE A 68 4.84 -0.96 -2.62
C ILE A 68 5.77 -0.80 -3.82
N GLU A 69 5.24 -1.00 -5.02
CA GLU A 69 6.01 -0.99 -6.27
C GLU A 69 6.55 0.41 -6.58
N GLU A 70 5.69 1.43 -6.49
CA GLU A 70 6.06 2.80 -6.89
C GLU A 70 6.92 3.50 -5.83
N SER A 71 6.73 3.23 -4.54
CA SER A 71 7.54 3.89 -3.50
C SER A 71 8.95 3.30 -3.36
N GLY A 72 9.20 2.11 -3.92
CA GLY A 72 10.47 1.39 -3.76
C GLY A 72 10.79 0.97 -2.32
N ILE A 73 9.78 0.91 -1.43
CA ILE A 73 9.96 0.54 -0.03
C ILE A 73 10.48 -0.89 0.10
N THR A 74 11.40 -1.09 1.05
CA THR A 74 11.85 -2.44 1.42
C THR A 74 10.97 -2.97 2.55
N LEU A 75 10.36 -4.13 2.33
CA LEU A 75 9.50 -4.79 3.30
C LEU A 75 10.21 -5.92 4.05
N SER A 76 9.74 -6.21 5.25
CA SER A 76 10.21 -7.37 6.01
C SER A 76 9.73 -8.68 5.35
N PRO A 77 10.46 -9.81 5.51
CA PRO A 77 10.02 -11.11 5.01
C PRO A 77 8.62 -11.51 5.49
N HIS A 78 8.26 -11.17 6.73
CA HIS A 78 6.93 -11.43 7.29
C HIS A 78 5.83 -10.63 6.56
N THR A 79 6.10 -9.37 6.22
CA THR A 79 5.14 -8.53 5.48
C THR A 79 4.96 -9.05 4.05
N LEU A 80 6.05 -9.47 3.39
CA LEU A 80 6.01 -10.07 2.06
C LEU A 80 5.20 -11.38 2.04
N ASP A 81 5.40 -12.25 3.03
CA ASP A 81 4.61 -13.48 3.19
C ASP A 81 3.11 -13.19 3.38
N ALA A 82 2.77 -12.16 4.17
CA ALA A 82 1.38 -11.74 4.35
C ALA A 82 0.75 -11.23 3.03
N ILE A 83 1.49 -10.48 2.23
CA ILE A 83 1.04 -10.01 0.90
C ILE A 83 0.84 -11.19 -0.04
N SER A 84 1.79 -12.13 -0.10
CA SER A 84 1.68 -13.34 -0.92
C SER A 84 0.43 -14.15 -0.57
N LYS A 85 0.14 -14.31 0.72
CA LYS A 85 -1.07 -15.00 1.18
C LYS A 85 -2.35 -14.30 0.75
N ILE A 86 -2.38 -12.96 0.74
CA ILE A 86 -3.53 -12.22 0.22
C ILE A 86 -3.70 -12.51 -1.27
N SER A 87 -2.61 -12.46 -2.04
CA SER A 87 -2.62 -12.77 -3.48
C SER A 87 -3.18 -14.17 -3.75
N ASP A 88 -2.72 -15.18 -3.01
CA ASP A 88 -3.18 -16.57 -3.17
C ASP A 88 -4.67 -16.75 -2.83
N LEU A 89 -5.20 -15.96 -1.90
CA LEU A 89 -6.62 -15.99 -1.50
C LEU A 89 -7.54 -15.25 -2.48
N MET A 90 -6.97 -14.49 -3.40
CA MET A 90 -7.69 -13.71 -4.42
C MET A 90 -7.67 -14.36 -5.81
N ALA A 91 -6.82 -15.36 -6.02
CA ALA A 91 -6.75 -16.19 -7.22
C ALA A 91 -7.92 -17.20 -7.29
#